data_AF-A0A3C1VUC9-F1
#
_entry.id   AF-A0A3C1VUC9-F1
#
_cell.length_a   1.000
_cell.length_b   1.000
_cell.length_c   1.000
_cell.angle_alpha   90.00
_cell.angle_beta   90.00
_cell.angle_gamma   90.00
#
_symmetry.space_group_name_H-M   'P 1'
#
loop_
_entity.id
_entity.type
_entity.pdbx_description
1 polymer ?
#
loop_
_entity_poly.entity_id
_entity_poly.type
_entity_poly.pdbx_seq_one_letter_code
_entity_poly.pdbx_strand_id
1 'polypeptide(L)' 'MSADGNKLNADAPLLEVENLHVEFDTYGGTVEAVRGVDFTVEQGQT' A
#
# COMPACT_ATOMS: atom_id res chain seq x y z
N MET A 1 4.42 35.65 12.23
CA MET A 1 4.41 34.31 12.85
C MET A 1 3.38 33.49 12.11
N SER A 2 3.80 32.77 11.09
CA SER A 2 2.92 31.87 10.34
C SER A 2 3.73 30.63 10.00
N ALA A 3 3.26 29.48 10.51
CA ALA A 3 3.29 28.16 9.88
C ALA A 3 3.37 27.06 10.94
N ASP A 4 2.34 26.93 11.78
CA ASP A 4 1.99 25.64 12.37
C ASP A 4 1.13 24.90 11.33
N GLY A 5 1.79 24.11 10.49
CA GLY A 5 1.16 23.32 9.45
C GLY A 5 1.84 21.97 9.35
N ASN A 6 1.34 21.01 10.12
CA ASN A 6 1.51 19.56 9.99
C ASN A 6 2.95 19.07 9.71
N LYS A 7 3.68 18.70 10.77
CA LYS A 7 4.86 17.83 10.63
C LYS A 7 4.37 16.43 10.25
N LEU A 8 4.27 16.17 8.95
CA LEU A 8 4.08 14.83 8.42
C LEU A 8 5.19 13.95 8.99
N ASN A 9 4.82 12.93 9.73
CA ASN A 9 5.74 12.03 10.42
C ASN A 9 6.72 11.46 9.39
N ALA A 10 7.94 12.00 9.35
CA ALA A 10 8.94 11.65 8.33
C ALA A 10 9.43 10.20 8.44
N ASP A 11 9.15 9.55 9.58
CA ASP A 11 9.49 8.16 9.88
C ASP A 11 8.30 7.19 9.74
N ALA A 12 7.10 7.68 9.38
CA ALA A 12 5.97 6.81 9.12
C ALA A 12 5.95 6.37 7.66
N PRO A 13 5.59 5.10 7.38
CA PRO A 13 5.53 4.62 6.01
C PRO A 13 4.50 5.41 5.20
N LEU A 14 4.79 5.60 3.91
CA LEU A 14 3.90 6.30 2.99
C LEU A 14 2.64 5.48 2.71
N LEU A 15 2.79 4.16 2.62
CA LEU A 15 1.69 3.22 2.45
C LEU A 15 1.99 1.95 3.24
N GLU A 16 1.01 1.48 3.99
CA GLU A 16 1.02 0.18 4.66
C GLU A 16 -0.20 -0.60 4.18
N VAL A 17 0.03 -1.82 3.69
CA VAL A 17 -1.02 -2.73 3.23
C VAL A 17 -0.87 -4.06 3.94
N GLU A 18 -1.96 -4.50 4.56
CA GLU A 18 -2.06 -5.78 5.24
C GLU A 18 -2.96 -6.73 4.43
N ASN A 19 -2.49 -7.96 4.25
CA ASN A 19 -3.20 -9.07 3.64
C ASN A 19 -3.84 -8.70 2.28
N LEU A 20 -3.05 -8.19 1.34
CA LEU A 20 -3.52 -7.85 0.00
C LEU A 20 -3.90 -9.12 -0.77
N HIS A 21 -5.16 -9.21 -1.20
CA HIS A 21 -5.66 -10.21 -2.13
C HIS A 21 -6.12 -9.53 -3.41
N VAL A 22 -5.75 -10.09 -4.56
CA VAL A 22 -6.19 -9.60 -5.86
C VAL A 22 -6.63 -10.78 -6.70
N GLU A 23 -7.86 -10.72 -7.17
CA GLU A 23 -8.47 -11.75 -8.01
C GLU A 23 -8.99 -11.13 -9.31
N PHE A 24 -8.90 -11.88 -10.40
CA PHE A 24 -9.44 -11.50 -11.69
C PHE A 24 -10.35 -12.59 -12.25
N ASP A 25 -11.53 -12.19 -12.72
CA ASP A 25 -12.42 -13.09 -13.44
C ASP A 25 -11.93 -13.27 -14.87
N THR A 26 -11.66 -14.51 -15.24
CA THR A 26 -11.29 -14.90 -16.59
C THR A 26 -12.34 -15.83 -17.18
N TYR A 27 -12.26 -16.08 -18.49
CA TYR A 27 -13.12 -17.08 -19.14
C TYR A 27 -12.97 -18.49 -18.51
N GLY A 28 -11.79 -18.81 -17.98
CA GLY A 28 -11.49 -20.10 -17.34
C GLY A 28 -11.81 -20.17 -15.85
N GLY A 29 -12.39 -19.12 -15.26
CA GLY A 29 -12.63 -18.98 -13.82
C GLY A 29 -11.83 -17.85 -13.19
N THR A 30 -11.91 -17.74 -11.86
CA THR A 30 -11.22 -16.70 -11.08
C THR A 30 -9.75 -17.07 -10.89
N VAL A 31 -8.87 -16.12 -11.18
CA VAL A 31 -7.42 -16.25 -10.98
C VAL A 31 -6.99 -15.36 -9.83
N GLU A 32 -6.41 -15.96 -8.80
CA GLU A 32 -5.77 -15.24 -7.70
C GLU A 32 -4.38 -14.76 -8.13
N ALA A 33 -4.25 -13.46 -8.38
CA ALA A 33 -3.04 -12.81 -8.85
C ALA A 33 -2.10 -12.40 -7.71
N VAL A 34 -2.65 -12.08 -6.54
CA VAL A 34 -1.88 -11.80 -5.32
C VAL A 34 -2.48 -12.58 -4.17
N ARG A 35 -1.64 -13.34 -3.46
CA ARG A 35 -2.03 -14.27 -2.40
C ARG A 35 -1.70 -13.70 -1.02
N GLY A 36 -2.59 -12.89 -0.46
CA GLY A 36 -2.50 -12.39 0.92
C GLY A 36 -1.11 -11.93 1.34
N VAL A 37 -0.63 -10.83 0.76
CA VAL A 37 0.71 -10.29 1.05
C VAL A 37 0.63 -9.02 1.90
N ASP A 38 1.58 -8.89 2.82
CA ASP A 38 1.80 -7.67 3.60
C ASP A 38 2.97 -6.89 2.98
N PHE A 39 2.80 -5.58 2.76
CA PHE A 39 3.91 -4.74 2.32
C PHE A 39 3.76 -3.28 2.73
N THR A 40 4.91 -2.63 2.78
CA THR A 40 5.06 -1.24 3.17
C THR A 40 5.86 -0.49 2.11
N VAL A 41 5.46 0.74 1.79
CA VAL A 41 6.18 1.62 0.89
C VAL A 41 6.68 2.81 1.70
N GLU A 42 8.01 2.95 1.75
CA GLU A 42 8.67 4.09 2.37
C GLU A 42 8.77 5.28 1.41
N GLN A 43 8.92 6.49 1.95
CA GLN A 43 9.10 7.68 1.12
C GLN A 43 10.39 7.58 0.29
N GLY A 44 10.26 7.67 -1.05
CA GLY A 44 11.39 7.60 -1.97
C GLY A 44 11.72 6.20 -2.51
N GLN A 45 10.94 5.18 -2.13
CA GLN A 45 11.02 3.84 -2.72
C GLN A 45 10.21 3.75 -4.02
N THR A 46 10.72 3.04 -5.04
CA THR A 46 10.02 2.72 -6.30
C THR A 46 10.29 1.29 -6.72
#